data_AF-A0A358T3J8-F1
#
_entry.id   AF-A0A358T3J8-F1
#
_cell.length_a   1.000
_cell.length_b   1.000
_cell.length_c   1.000
_cell.angle_alpha   90.00
_cell.angle_beta   90.00
_cell.angle_gamma   90.00
#
_symmetry.space_group_name_H-M   'P 1'
#
loop_
_entity.id
_entity.type
_entity.pdbx_description
1 polymer ?
#
loop_
_entity_poly.entity_id
_entity_poly.type
_entity_poly.pdbx_seq_one_letter_code
_entity_poly.pdbx_strand_id
1 'polypeptide(L)'
;MATYSKINKNPMKKQTIALLFVFFLILIGGFAFYKIFPDEAIEQVTHQDELKSPREWSVEDASSQPLFTSMEPSPDGKYTLVAQKYPPQDDEKQQPLLMLSLIENKSHKVIWKTPLDKNFQSPQWSSDGNYVSFLSFNEKNIPTLQITPFKTFAPQIALEMQGLAAYFWSPDSHQIALISRDIKRTESLTIEEGMVFLNTEDEIEKTNLLILSDPLGKKNVSQPIPLKDSTIPEVFSKPEMILTWSRDGNSLVFVSEGKKKAFLASILSL
;
A
#
# COMPACT_ATOMS: atom_id res chain seq x y z
N MET A 1 51.97 -54.98 -41.08
CA MET A 1 51.48 -54.88 -39.69
C MET A 1 52.10 -53.64 -39.07
N ALA A 2 51.26 -52.67 -38.70
CA ALA A 2 51.71 -51.43 -38.09
C ALA A 2 51.62 -51.53 -36.57
N THR A 3 52.69 -51.17 -35.88
CA THR A 3 52.66 -50.44 -34.60
C THR A 3 54.09 -50.14 -34.17
N TYR A 4 54.37 -48.89 -33.82
CA TYR A 4 55.43 -48.40 -32.93
C TYR A 4 55.34 -46.85 -32.98
N SER A 5 55.64 -46.05 -31.96
CA SER A 5 56.02 -46.27 -30.57
C SER A 5 55.82 -44.94 -29.82
N LYS A 6 55.66 -44.99 -28.51
CA LYS A 6 56.00 -43.88 -27.61
C LYS A 6 57.52 -43.84 -27.43
N ILE A 7 58.10 -42.63 -27.27
CA ILE A 7 58.80 -42.19 -26.06
C ILE A 7 59.19 -40.71 -26.18
N ASN A 8 59.08 -40.03 -25.05
CA ASN A 8 59.25 -38.62 -24.74
C ASN A 8 60.72 -38.22 -24.50
N LYS A 9 61.16 -37.03 -24.94
CA LYS A 9 62.24 -36.22 -24.32
C LYS A 9 62.05 -34.72 -24.65
N ASN A 10 62.16 -33.91 -23.61
CA ASN A 10 62.10 -32.44 -23.59
C ASN A 10 63.36 -31.79 -24.21
N PRO A 11 63.30 -30.55 -24.73
CA PRO A 11 64.37 -29.59 -24.41
C PRO A 11 63.92 -28.12 -24.28
N MET A 12 64.49 -27.43 -23.27
CA MET A 12 64.61 -25.98 -23.19
C MET A 12 65.54 -25.44 -24.29
N LYS A 13 65.06 -24.52 -25.16
CA LYS A 13 65.93 -23.61 -25.95
C LYS A 13 65.26 -22.40 -26.63
N LYS A 14 64.16 -21.84 -26.10
CA LYS A 14 63.46 -20.70 -26.74
C LYS A 14 63.20 -19.46 -25.89
N GLN A 15 63.77 -19.37 -24.69
CA GLN A 15 63.55 -18.21 -23.80
C GLN A 15 64.39 -16.95 -24.10
N THR A 16 65.27 -16.96 -25.12
CA THR A 16 66.17 -15.81 -25.40
C THR A 16 65.84 -15.03 -26.67
N ILE A 17 64.89 -15.47 -27.50
CA ILE A 17 64.57 -14.81 -28.79
C ILE A 17 63.25 -14.02 -28.74
N ALA A 18 62.35 -14.30 -27.79
CA ALA A 18 61.08 -13.57 -27.67
C ALA A 18 61.22 -12.15 -27.10
N LEU A 19 62.31 -11.85 -26.36
CA LEU A 19 62.47 -10.56 -25.66
C LEU A 19 62.90 -9.40 -26.58
N LEU A 20 63.51 -9.71 -27.74
CA LEU A 20 64.02 -8.70 -28.69
C LEU A 20 62.98 -8.25 -29.73
N PHE A 21 61.88 -8.99 -29.91
CA PHE A 21 60.83 -8.64 -30.87
C PHE A 21 59.73 -7.73 -30.28
N VAL A 22 59.53 -7.76 -28.96
CA VAL A 22 58.53 -6.92 -28.28
C VAL A 22 59.01 -5.48 -28.11
N PHE A 23 60.32 -5.27 -27.97
CA PHE A 23 60.88 -3.92 -27.80
C PHE A 23 60.85 -3.06 -29.07
N PHE A 24 60.83 -3.68 -30.26
CA PHE A 24 60.86 -2.95 -31.54
C PHE A 24 59.45 -2.53 -32.02
N LEU A 25 58.38 -3.20 -31.57
CA LEU A 25 57.00 -2.81 -31.88
C LEU A 25 56.49 -1.63 -31.03
N ILE A 26 57.09 -1.38 -29.87
CA ILE A 26 56.71 -0.25 -28.99
C ILE A 26 57.30 1.08 -29.49
N LEU A 27 58.44 1.07 -30.20
CA LEU A 27 59.11 2.28 -30.67
C LEU A 27 58.58 2.85 -32.00
N ILE A 28 57.85 2.05 -32.80
CA ILE A 28 57.27 2.50 -34.08
C ILE A 28 55.77 2.80 -33.95
N GLY A 29 55.06 2.21 -33.00
CA GLY A 29 53.68 2.59 -32.67
C GLY A 29 53.56 3.88 -31.85
N GLY A 30 54.63 4.26 -31.14
CA GLY A 30 54.66 5.43 -30.23
C GLY A 30 54.68 6.80 -30.90
N PHE A 31 54.81 6.89 -32.23
CA PHE A 31 54.94 8.18 -32.94
C PHE A 31 53.75 8.55 -33.84
N ALA A 32 52.76 7.65 -34.00
CA ALA A 32 51.61 7.87 -34.89
C ALA A 32 50.28 8.15 -34.15
N PHE A 33 50.26 8.15 -32.82
CA PHE A 33 49.08 8.53 -32.02
C PHE A 33 49.15 9.95 -31.43
N TYR A 34 50.23 10.69 -31.69
CA TYR A 34 50.47 12.02 -31.12
C TYR A 34 49.73 13.17 -31.83
N LYS A 35 48.77 12.90 -32.74
CA LYS A 35 48.17 13.95 -33.58
C LYS A 35 46.69 13.78 -33.98
N ILE A 36 45.89 13.02 -33.23
CA ILE A 36 44.44 12.91 -33.51
C ILE A 36 43.62 12.85 -32.20
N PHE A 37 43.79 13.81 -31.28
CA PHE A 37 42.75 14.15 -30.28
C PHE A 37 42.93 15.64 -29.91
N PRO A 38 41.86 16.46 -29.91
CA PRO A 38 41.94 17.87 -29.55
C PRO A 38 42.20 18.04 -28.04
N ASP A 39 42.85 19.14 -27.64
CA ASP A 39 43.02 19.59 -26.26
C ASP A 39 41.65 19.84 -25.61
N GLU A 40 40.96 18.79 -25.19
CA GLU A 40 40.00 18.89 -24.10
C GLU A 40 40.80 18.73 -22.81
N ALA A 41 40.87 19.83 -22.06
CA ALA A 41 41.37 19.81 -20.70
C ALA A 41 40.73 18.63 -19.97
N ILE A 42 41.54 17.65 -19.58
CA ILE A 42 41.14 16.68 -18.58
C ILE A 42 40.92 17.49 -17.32
N GLU A 43 39.70 17.94 -17.08
CA GLU A 43 39.25 18.16 -15.72
C GLU A 43 39.49 16.83 -15.01
N GLN A 44 40.56 16.81 -14.22
CA GLN A 44 40.68 15.86 -13.13
C GLN A 44 39.46 16.11 -12.28
N VAL A 45 38.39 15.38 -12.57
CA VAL A 45 37.23 15.29 -11.72
C VAL A 45 37.71 14.53 -10.49
N THR A 46 38.36 15.25 -9.58
CA THR A 46 38.50 14.86 -8.19
C THR A 46 37.13 14.99 -7.54
N HIS A 47 36.17 14.18 -8.00
CA HIS A 47 35.13 13.70 -7.11
C HIS A 47 35.78 12.65 -6.21
N GLN A 48 36.55 13.13 -5.23
CA GLN A 48 36.35 12.61 -3.89
C GLN A 48 34.92 13.03 -3.50
N ASP A 49 33.92 12.39 -4.10
CA ASP A 49 32.71 12.13 -3.35
C ASP A 49 33.19 11.22 -2.23
N GLU A 50 33.57 11.81 -1.11
CA GLU A 50 33.55 11.09 0.16
C GLU A 50 32.19 10.43 0.18
N LEU A 51 32.16 9.11 -0.03
CA LEU A 51 31.02 8.29 0.30
C LEU A 51 30.80 8.56 1.79
N LYS A 52 29.94 9.54 2.10
CA LYS A 52 29.47 9.75 3.46
C LYS A 52 29.04 8.38 3.91
N SER A 53 29.75 7.85 4.91
CA SER A 53 29.29 6.71 5.67
C SER A 53 27.79 6.91 5.89
N PRO A 54 26.92 5.95 5.51
CA PRO A 54 25.50 6.09 5.77
C PRO A 54 25.34 6.54 7.22
N ARG A 55 24.60 7.62 7.44
CA ARG A 55 24.27 8.06 8.81
C ARG A 55 23.74 6.84 9.56
N GLU A 56 24.24 6.62 10.78
CA GLU A 56 23.71 5.57 11.64
C GLU A 56 22.22 5.83 11.88
N TRP A 57 21.41 4.78 11.71
CA TRP A 57 19.97 4.82 11.89
C TRP A 57 19.63 5.17 13.35
N SER A 58 18.90 6.26 13.58
CA SER A 58 18.51 6.68 14.94
C SER A 58 17.10 6.20 15.33
N VAL A 59 16.75 6.35 16.61
CA VAL A 59 15.38 6.03 17.09
C VAL A 59 14.36 6.94 16.39
N GLU A 60 14.73 8.20 16.14
CA GLU A 60 13.92 9.19 15.44
C GLU A 60 13.71 8.80 13.97
N ASP A 61 14.72 8.19 13.31
CA ASP A 61 14.54 7.65 11.96
C ASP A 61 13.51 6.52 11.97
N ALA A 62 13.55 5.64 12.98
CA ALA A 62 12.59 4.55 13.13
C ALA A 62 11.17 5.07 13.38
N SER A 63 11.01 6.07 14.25
CA SER A 63 9.70 6.61 14.62
C SER A 63 9.08 7.52 13.58
N SER A 64 9.88 8.09 12.67
CA SER A 64 9.41 8.97 11.59
C SER A 64 8.97 8.23 10.33
N GLN A 65 9.21 6.92 10.24
CA GLN A 65 8.78 6.15 9.06
C GLN A 65 7.25 6.05 8.99
N PRO A 66 6.66 6.20 7.80
CA PRO A 66 5.24 5.91 7.62
C PRO A 66 4.98 4.41 7.80
N LEU A 67 3.88 4.09 8.47
CA LEU A 67 3.39 2.72 8.55
C LEU A 67 2.50 2.41 7.34
N PHE A 68 2.78 1.31 6.65
CA PHE A 68 1.91 0.82 5.59
C PHE A 68 0.74 0.05 6.21
N THR A 69 -0.49 0.53 5.99
CA THR A 69 -1.71 -0.04 6.60
C THR A 69 -2.55 -0.85 5.63
N SER A 70 -2.37 -0.65 4.32
CA SER A 70 -3.03 -1.45 3.28
C SER A 70 -2.22 -1.43 1.99
N MET A 71 -2.27 -2.55 1.26
CA MET A 71 -1.73 -2.68 -0.11
C MET A 71 -2.76 -3.44 -0.94
N GLU A 72 -3.31 -2.78 -1.95
CA GLU A 72 -4.39 -3.31 -2.78
C GLU A 72 -4.00 -3.25 -4.27
N PRO A 73 -3.55 -4.37 -4.87
CA PRO A 73 -3.26 -4.42 -6.29
C PRO A 73 -4.55 -4.23 -7.10
N SER A 74 -4.44 -3.56 -8.25
CA SER A 74 -5.55 -3.45 -9.20
C SER A 74 -5.94 -4.82 -9.74
N PRO A 75 -7.19 -5.03 -10.18
CA PRO A 75 -7.62 -6.32 -10.76
C PRO A 75 -6.78 -6.77 -11.96
N ASP A 76 -6.21 -5.84 -12.73
CA ASP A 76 -5.31 -6.13 -13.85
C ASP A 76 -3.82 -6.23 -13.46
N GLY A 77 -3.51 -6.04 -12.18
CA GLY A 77 -2.16 -6.12 -11.62
C GLY A 77 -1.19 -5.01 -12.04
N LYS A 78 -1.65 -3.99 -12.78
CA LYS A 78 -0.76 -2.91 -13.27
C LYS A 78 -0.49 -1.83 -12.25
N TYR A 79 -1.35 -1.70 -11.25
CA TYR A 79 -1.24 -0.67 -10.23
C TYR A 79 -1.38 -1.27 -8.83
N THR A 80 -0.90 -0.55 -7.83
CA THR A 80 -1.10 -0.87 -6.42
C THR A 80 -1.53 0.36 -5.67
N LEU A 81 -2.69 0.30 -5.01
CA LEU A 81 -3.08 1.29 -4.01
C LEU A 81 -2.37 0.96 -2.70
N VAL A 82 -1.84 2.00 -2.07
CA VAL A 82 -1.10 1.88 -0.81
C VAL A 82 -1.65 2.91 0.17
N ALA A 83 -2.03 2.45 1.36
CA ALA A 83 -2.36 3.32 2.48
C ALA A 83 -1.15 3.46 3.41
N GLN A 84 -0.80 4.70 3.72
CA GLN A 84 0.33 5.07 4.55
C GLN A 84 -0.16 5.93 5.72
N LYS A 85 0.16 5.52 6.94
CA LYS A 85 -0.09 6.27 8.17
C LYS A 85 1.20 6.99 8.57
N TYR A 86 1.18 8.30 8.48
CA TYR A 86 2.28 9.15 8.90
C TYR A 86 2.19 9.44 10.40
N PRO A 87 3.30 9.32 11.13
CA PRO A 87 3.36 9.79 12.50
C PRO A 87 3.12 11.31 12.54
N PRO A 88 2.59 11.84 13.64
CA PRO A 88 2.49 13.28 13.86
C PRO A 88 3.86 13.94 13.67
N GLN A 89 3.92 15.06 12.93
CA GLN A 89 5.19 15.77 12.70
C GLN A 89 5.61 16.69 13.86
N ASP A 90 4.69 17.01 14.78
CA ASP A 90 4.93 17.87 15.94
C ASP A 90 4.27 17.26 17.18
N ASP A 91 4.83 17.53 18.36
CA ASP A 91 4.38 17.01 19.66
C ASP A 91 3.03 17.62 20.09
N GLU A 92 2.59 18.72 19.45
CA GLU A 92 1.31 19.35 19.71
C GLU A 92 0.13 18.61 19.06
N LYS A 93 -0.33 17.52 19.71
CA LYS A 93 -1.68 16.92 19.55
C LYS A 93 -2.14 16.62 18.11
N GLN A 94 -1.25 16.54 17.14
CA GLN A 94 -1.60 16.20 15.77
C GLN A 94 -1.93 14.71 15.72
N GLN A 95 -3.10 14.36 15.19
CA GLN A 95 -3.45 12.96 14.95
C GLN A 95 -2.60 12.42 13.79
N PRO A 96 -2.24 11.13 13.79
CA PRO A 96 -1.55 10.54 12.64
C PRO A 96 -2.43 10.71 11.38
N LEU A 97 -1.80 11.07 10.27
CA LEU A 97 -2.48 11.29 9.00
C LEU A 97 -2.36 10.06 8.10
N LEU A 98 -3.48 9.61 7.54
CA LEU A 98 -3.51 8.54 6.55
C LEU A 98 -3.64 9.11 5.13
N MET A 99 -2.66 8.78 4.29
CA MET A 99 -2.62 9.14 2.89
C MET A 99 -2.71 7.88 2.02
N LEU A 100 -3.43 7.99 0.91
CA LEU A 100 -3.44 6.96 -0.12
C LEU A 100 -2.52 7.38 -1.26
N SER A 101 -1.75 6.43 -1.76
CA SER A 101 -0.92 6.58 -2.95
C SER A 101 -1.24 5.48 -3.95
N LEU A 102 -1.19 5.81 -5.23
CA LEU A 102 -1.34 4.86 -6.33
C LEU A 102 -0.01 4.72 -7.05
N ILE A 103 0.50 3.51 -7.10
CA ILE A 103 1.79 3.18 -7.70
C ILE A 103 1.54 2.42 -9.00
N GLU A 104 2.19 2.82 -10.10
CA GLU A 104 2.28 2.01 -11.32
C GLU A 104 3.37 0.95 -11.16
N ASN A 105 2.99 -0.33 -11.18
CA ASN A 105 3.86 -1.44 -10.82
C ASN A 105 5.07 -1.60 -11.76
N LYS A 106 4.94 -1.22 -13.04
CA LYS A 106 6.04 -1.37 -14.00
C LYS A 106 7.13 -0.31 -13.83
N SER A 107 6.76 0.92 -13.53
CA SER A 107 7.70 2.05 -13.42
C SER A 107 8.07 2.39 -11.97
N HIS A 108 7.35 1.82 -11.00
CA HIS A 108 7.40 2.14 -9.58
C HIS A 108 7.11 3.62 -9.26
N LYS A 109 6.43 4.32 -10.18
CA LYS A 109 6.07 5.73 -9.99
C LYS A 109 4.76 5.87 -9.24
N VAL A 110 4.73 6.81 -8.28
CA VAL A 110 3.48 7.30 -7.71
C VAL A 110 2.81 8.20 -8.74
N ILE A 111 1.61 7.83 -9.18
CA ILE A 111 0.86 8.56 -10.22
C ILE A 111 -0.33 9.33 -9.67
N TRP A 112 -0.76 9.03 -8.44
CA TRP A 112 -1.79 9.77 -7.73
C TRP A 112 -1.61 9.62 -6.22
N LYS A 113 -2.06 10.63 -5.47
CA LYS A 113 -2.14 10.58 -4.01
C LYS A 113 -3.29 11.45 -3.49
N THR A 114 -3.82 11.12 -2.32
CA THR A 114 -4.73 12.00 -1.60
C THR A 114 -3.96 13.17 -0.96
N PRO A 115 -4.63 14.29 -0.66
CA PRO A 115 -4.08 15.35 0.19
C PRO A 115 -3.64 14.80 1.57
N LEU A 116 -2.61 15.41 2.16
CA LEU A 116 -2.10 15.10 3.50
C LEU A 116 -2.58 16.14 4.52
N ASP A 117 -3.88 16.43 4.51
CA ASP A 117 -4.57 17.34 5.44
C ASP A 117 -5.79 16.67 6.11
N LYS A 118 -6.10 15.43 5.70
CA LYS A 118 -7.23 14.62 6.14
C LYS A 118 -6.84 13.15 6.20
N ASN A 119 -7.68 12.37 6.86
CA ASN A 119 -7.51 10.91 6.95
C ASN A 119 -8.26 10.20 5.83
N PHE A 120 -7.52 9.43 5.04
CA PHE A 120 -8.04 8.57 3.97
C PHE A 120 -7.60 7.13 4.22
N GLN A 121 -8.55 6.20 4.36
CA GLN A 121 -8.25 4.84 4.78
C GLN A 121 -9.12 3.78 4.11
N SER A 122 -8.78 2.51 4.38
CA SER A 122 -9.46 1.32 3.87
C SER A 122 -9.66 1.34 2.35
N PRO A 123 -8.62 1.62 1.54
CA PRO A 123 -8.77 1.67 0.10
C PRO A 123 -9.18 0.31 -0.49
N GLN A 124 -10.03 0.32 -1.50
CA GLN A 124 -10.36 -0.85 -2.30
C GLN A 124 -10.50 -0.49 -3.78
N TRP A 125 -10.19 -1.45 -4.64
CA TRP A 125 -10.60 -1.38 -6.04
C TRP A 125 -12.02 -1.89 -6.19
N SER A 126 -12.78 -1.32 -7.11
CA SER A 126 -13.92 -2.04 -7.68
C SER A 126 -13.41 -3.27 -8.43
N SER A 127 -14.19 -4.33 -8.44
CA SER A 127 -13.80 -5.62 -9.07
C SER A 127 -13.53 -5.48 -10.58
N ASP A 128 -14.17 -4.51 -11.24
CA ASP A 128 -13.96 -4.16 -12.65
C ASP A 128 -12.72 -3.27 -12.90
N GLY A 129 -12.08 -2.77 -11.85
CA GLY A 129 -10.88 -1.92 -11.90
C GLY A 129 -11.13 -0.47 -12.36
N ASN A 130 -12.39 -0.05 -12.54
CA ASN A 130 -12.70 1.29 -13.03
C ASN A 130 -12.72 2.35 -11.92
N TYR A 131 -12.87 1.91 -10.66
CA TYR A 131 -13.04 2.79 -9.52
C TYR A 131 -12.10 2.41 -8.38
N VAL A 132 -11.74 3.44 -7.63
CA VAL A 132 -11.02 3.37 -6.37
C VAL A 132 -11.94 3.93 -5.32
N SER A 133 -12.24 3.17 -4.27
CA SER A 133 -13.01 3.65 -3.13
C SER A 133 -12.15 3.72 -1.89
N PHE A 134 -12.55 4.57 -0.95
CA PHE A 134 -11.91 4.72 0.35
C PHE A 134 -12.83 5.46 1.33
N LEU A 135 -12.50 5.38 2.62
CA LEU A 135 -13.15 6.16 3.67
C LEU A 135 -12.38 7.45 3.93
N SER A 136 -13.12 8.54 4.02
CA SER A 136 -12.67 9.83 4.54
C SER A 136 -13.48 10.19 5.79
N PHE A 137 -13.02 11.17 6.57
CA PHE A 137 -13.68 11.60 7.80
C PHE A 137 -13.89 13.11 7.76
N ASN A 138 -15.10 13.55 8.12
CA ASN A 138 -15.37 14.97 8.32
C ASN A 138 -14.88 15.45 9.70
N GLU A 139 -15.04 16.73 10.00
CA GLU A 139 -14.59 17.33 11.28
C GLU A 139 -15.25 16.72 12.51
N LYS A 140 -16.44 16.11 12.35
CA LYS A 140 -17.16 15.39 13.41
C LYS A 140 -16.75 13.92 13.48
N ASN A 141 -15.70 13.52 12.78
CA ASN A 141 -15.23 12.15 12.63
C ASN A 141 -16.30 11.19 12.08
N ILE A 142 -17.27 11.71 11.30
CA ILE A 142 -18.25 10.87 10.62
C ILE A 142 -17.58 10.31 9.35
N PRO A 143 -17.60 8.97 9.16
CA PRO A 143 -17.03 8.35 7.97
C PRO A 143 -17.88 8.64 6.73
N THR A 144 -17.19 8.93 5.64
CA THR A 144 -17.73 9.15 4.30
C THR A 144 -17.03 8.22 3.32
N LEU A 145 -17.80 7.33 2.71
CA LEU A 145 -17.37 6.50 1.59
C LEU A 145 -17.27 7.37 0.33
N GLN A 146 -16.06 7.49 -0.19
CA GLN A 146 -15.76 8.13 -1.46
C GLN A 146 -15.50 7.08 -2.53
N ILE A 147 -15.93 7.36 -3.76
CA ILE A 147 -15.66 6.56 -4.94
C ILE A 147 -15.09 7.47 -6.01
N THR A 148 -13.93 7.11 -6.50
CA THR A 148 -13.12 7.90 -7.40
C THR A 148 -12.92 7.13 -8.70
N PRO A 149 -13.35 7.65 -9.86
CA PRO A 149 -13.02 7.02 -11.13
C PRO A 149 -11.51 7.02 -11.32
N PHE A 150 -10.93 5.85 -11.57
CA PHE A 150 -9.49 5.67 -11.65
C PHE A 150 -8.81 6.58 -12.70
N LYS A 151 -9.51 6.88 -13.80
CA LYS A 151 -8.94 7.69 -14.90
C LYS A 151 -8.89 9.19 -14.62
N THR A 152 -9.82 9.71 -13.84
CA THR A 152 -9.96 11.16 -13.60
C THR A 152 -9.50 11.55 -12.21
N PHE A 153 -9.45 10.60 -11.28
CA PHE A 153 -9.17 10.84 -9.88
C PHE A 153 -10.08 11.88 -9.21
N ALA A 154 -11.28 12.11 -9.77
CA ALA A 154 -12.25 13.05 -9.23
C ALA A 154 -13.16 12.33 -8.21
N PRO A 155 -12.99 12.54 -6.89
CA PRO A 155 -13.73 11.80 -5.89
C PRO A 155 -15.20 12.19 -5.87
N GLN A 156 -16.08 11.21 -5.76
CA GLN A 156 -17.52 11.38 -5.59
C GLN A 156 -17.94 10.85 -4.23
N ILE A 157 -18.84 11.55 -3.55
CA ILE A 157 -19.39 11.09 -2.27
C ILE A 157 -20.48 10.06 -2.55
N ALA A 158 -20.19 8.80 -2.25
CA ALA A 158 -21.14 7.71 -2.42
C ALA A 158 -22.03 7.53 -1.19
N LEU A 159 -21.49 7.64 0.02
CA LEU A 159 -22.27 7.54 1.26
C LEU A 159 -21.58 8.32 2.40
N GLU A 160 -22.35 9.03 3.20
CA GLU A 160 -21.90 9.56 4.49
C GLU A 160 -22.83 8.94 5.51
N MET A 161 -22.29 8.22 6.49
CA MET A 161 -23.09 7.44 7.42
C MET A 161 -22.35 7.30 8.74
N GLN A 162 -23.01 7.71 9.82
CA GLN A 162 -22.47 7.54 11.15
C GLN A 162 -22.28 6.05 11.47
N GLY A 163 -21.17 5.73 12.11
CA GLY A 163 -20.85 4.35 12.49
C GLY A 163 -20.42 3.45 11.33
N LEU A 164 -20.28 3.95 10.09
CA LEU A 164 -19.73 3.16 8.98
C LEU A 164 -18.31 2.66 9.34
N ALA A 165 -18.18 1.35 9.52
CA ALA A 165 -16.97 0.71 10.01
C ALA A 165 -16.18 0.04 8.89
N ALA A 166 -16.87 -0.56 7.92
CA ALA A 166 -16.23 -1.26 6.79
C ALA A 166 -17.16 -1.30 5.57
N TYR A 167 -16.59 -1.59 4.42
CA TYR A 167 -17.34 -1.80 3.18
C TYR A 167 -16.65 -2.83 2.27
N PHE A 168 -17.42 -3.46 1.37
CA PHE A 168 -16.95 -4.48 0.44
C PHE A 168 -17.68 -4.38 -0.89
N TRP A 169 -16.95 -4.19 -1.99
CA TRP A 169 -17.51 -4.29 -3.33
C TRP A 169 -18.05 -5.69 -3.60
N SER A 170 -19.18 -5.76 -4.31
CA SER A 170 -19.62 -6.99 -4.95
C SER A 170 -18.68 -7.35 -6.12
N PRO A 171 -18.56 -8.65 -6.47
CA PRO A 171 -17.76 -9.08 -7.61
C PRO A 171 -18.17 -8.48 -8.96
N ASP A 172 -19.44 -8.11 -9.11
CA ASP A 172 -19.97 -7.44 -10.31
C ASP A 172 -19.78 -5.91 -10.29
N SER A 173 -19.22 -5.34 -9.21
CA SER A 173 -19.02 -3.89 -9.01
C SER A 173 -20.28 -3.03 -8.99
N HIS A 174 -21.48 -3.61 -8.89
CA HIS A 174 -22.74 -2.86 -8.88
C HIS A 174 -23.28 -2.56 -7.48
N GLN A 175 -22.72 -3.21 -6.46
CA GLN A 175 -23.19 -3.13 -5.09
C GLN A 175 -22.01 -3.02 -4.12
N ILE A 176 -22.29 -2.44 -2.95
CA ILE A 176 -21.33 -2.38 -1.85
C ILE A 176 -22.04 -2.84 -0.58
N ALA A 177 -21.50 -3.88 0.06
CA ALA A 177 -21.91 -4.28 1.40
C ALA A 177 -21.27 -3.31 2.40
N LEU A 178 -22.04 -2.84 3.35
CA LEU A 178 -21.64 -1.87 4.37
C LEU A 178 -21.83 -2.49 5.74
N ILE A 179 -20.83 -2.29 6.61
CA ILE A 179 -20.93 -2.61 8.03
C ILE A 179 -21.04 -1.30 8.79
N SER A 180 -22.14 -1.11 9.53
CA SER A 180 -22.33 0.05 10.41
C SER A 180 -22.43 -0.38 11.86
N ARG A 181 -21.98 0.48 12.78
CA ARG A 181 -22.09 0.28 14.23
C ARG A 181 -22.88 1.42 14.83
N ASP A 182 -23.93 1.07 15.56
CA ASP A 182 -24.65 2.00 16.41
C ASP A 182 -23.82 2.14 17.70
N ILE A 183 -23.17 3.29 17.86
CA ILE A 183 -22.25 3.56 18.97
C ILE A 183 -22.94 4.50 19.94
N LYS A 184 -23.06 4.08 21.19
CA LYS A 184 -23.45 4.93 22.30
C LYS A 184 -22.20 5.45 22.99
N ARG A 185 -21.97 6.76 22.85
CA ARG A 185 -20.89 7.46 23.54
C ARG A 185 -21.37 7.96 24.89
N THR A 186 -20.67 7.56 25.95
CA THR A 186 -20.85 8.09 27.30
C THR A 186 -19.66 8.99 27.61
N GLU A 187 -19.94 10.24 27.95
CA GLU A 187 -18.92 11.19 28.39
C GLU A 187 -19.04 11.39 29.90
N SER A 188 -17.93 11.30 30.60
CA SER A 188 -17.85 11.58 32.04
C SER A 188 -16.65 12.44 32.34
N LEU A 189 -16.77 13.29 33.38
CA LEU A 189 -15.68 14.11 33.86
C LEU A 189 -15.15 13.53 35.15
N THR A 190 -13.85 13.23 35.20
CA THR A 190 -13.16 12.82 36.42
C THR A 190 -12.22 13.92 36.86
N ILE A 191 -12.11 14.16 38.16
CA ILE A 191 -11.14 15.11 38.72
C ILE A 191 -10.05 14.30 39.42
N GLU A 192 -8.82 14.38 38.91
CA GLU A 192 -7.64 13.78 39.56
C GLU A 192 -6.59 14.87 39.75
N GLU A 193 -6.06 14.97 40.98
CA GLU A 193 -5.03 15.95 41.34
C GLU A 193 -5.37 17.41 40.98
N GLY A 194 -6.65 17.77 40.98
CA GLY A 194 -7.13 19.11 40.62
C GLY A 194 -7.22 19.37 39.10
N MET A 195 -6.95 18.36 38.27
CA MET A 195 -7.16 18.40 36.82
C MET A 195 -8.49 17.75 36.45
N VAL A 196 -9.19 18.33 35.47
CA VAL A 196 -10.43 17.76 34.92
C VAL A 196 -10.11 16.94 33.69
N PHE A 197 -10.43 15.65 33.73
CA PHE A 197 -10.28 14.71 32.63
C PHE A 197 -11.64 14.42 32.00
N LEU A 198 -11.73 14.56 30.67
CA LEU A 198 -12.87 14.08 29.91
C LEU A 198 -12.62 12.62 29.52
N ASN A 199 -13.38 11.73 30.13
CA ASN A 199 -13.39 10.31 29.80
C ASN A 199 -14.53 10.04 28.82
N THR A 200 -14.18 9.46 27.68
CA THR A 200 -15.15 9.05 26.66
C THR A 200 -15.13 7.53 26.54
N GLU A 201 -16.26 6.90 26.84
CA GLU A 201 -16.47 5.47 26.65
C GLU A 201 -17.42 5.26 25.47
N ASP A 202 -16.97 4.49 24.47
CA ASP A 202 -17.78 4.10 23.32
C ASP A 202 -18.25 2.66 23.50
N GLU A 203 -19.56 2.47 23.62
CA GLU A 203 -20.21 1.17 23.64
C GLU A 203 -20.84 0.91 22.27
N ILE A 204 -20.50 -0.20 21.62
CA ILE A 204 -21.19 -0.66 20.42
C ILE A 204 -22.48 -1.33 20.87
N GLU A 205 -23.63 -0.68 20.62
CA GLU A 205 -24.94 -1.24 20.96
C GLU A 205 -25.40 -2.27 19.93
N LYS A 206 -25.02 -2.06 18.67
CA LYS A 206 -25.46 -2.90 17.56
C LYS A 206 -24.54 -2.77 16.36
N THR A 207 -24.26 -3.90 15.70
CA THR A 207 -23.70 -3.89 14.35
C THR A 207 -24.76 -4.25 13.30
N ASN A 208 -24.76 -3.56 12.16
CA ASN A 208 -25.67 -3.79 11.06
C ASN A 208 -24.92 -4.04 9.74
N LEU A 209 -25.49 -4.90 8.90
CA LEU A 209 -25.17 -5.05 7.48
C LEU A 209 -26.19 -4.25 6.66
N LEU A 210 -25.70 -3.44 5.73
CA LEU A 210 -26.52 -2.75 4.73
C LEU A 210 -25.95 -3.00 3.34
N ILE A 211 -26.79 -2.84 2.31
CA ILE A 211 -26.38 -2.90 0.91
C ILE A 211 -26.60 -1.52 0.30
N LEU A 212 -25.54 -0.96 -0.27
CA LEU A 212 -25.61 0.20 -1.15
C LEU A 212 -25.69 -0.31 -2.59
N SER A 213 -26.88 -0.21 -3.17
CA SER A 213 -27.11 -0.51 -4.58
C SER A 213 -26.86 0.75 -5.41
N ASP A 214 -26.25 0.59 -6.59
CA ASP A 214 -25.88 1.70 -7.48
C ASP A 214 -25.04 2.77 -6.77
N PRO A 215 -23.79 2.45 -6.40
CA PRO A 215 -22.96 3.31 -5.56
C PRO A 215 -22.54 4.65 -6.22
N LEU A 216 -22.81 4.81 -7.52
CA LEU A 216 -22.58 6.04 -8.27
C LEU A 216 -23.88 6.81 -8.58
N GLY A 217 -25.03 6.18 -8.41
CA GLY A 217 -26.35 6.80 -8.50
C GLY A 217 -26.76 7.50 -7.20
N LYS A 218 -27.91 8.18 -7.21
CA LYS A 218 -28.48 8.75 -5.97
C LYS A 218 -28.75 7.59 -4.99
N LYS A 219 -28.15 7.69 -3.80
CA LYS A 219 -27.97 6.60 -2.81
C LYS A 219 -29.22 5.75 -2.58
N ASN A 220 -29.13 4.45 -2.87
CA ASN A 220 -30.13 3.44 -2.52
C ASN A 220 -29.55 2.48 -1.47
N VAL A 221 -29.74 2.81 -0.19
CA VAL A 221 -29.28 1.98 0.92
C VAL A 221 -30.42 1.09 1.40
N SER A 222 -30.17 -0.22 1.55
CA SER A 222 -31.15 -1.19 2.03
C SER A 222 -31.56 -0.94 3.48
N GLN A 223 -32.59 -1.66 3.95
CA GLN A 223 -32.86 -1.74 5.39
C GLN A 223 -31.70 -2.45 6.12
N PRO A 224 -31.37 -2.03 7.36
CA PRO A 224 -30.28 -2.62 8.12
C PRO A 224 -30.61 -4.02 8.62
N ILE A 225 -29.68 -4.96 8.43
CA ILE A 225 -29.76 -6.34 8.91
C ILE A 225 -28.83 -6.48 10.13
N PRO A 226 -29.34 -6.79 11.34
CA PRO A 226 -28.50 -6.93 12.52
C PRO A 226 -27.47 -8.06 12.40
N LEU A 227 -26.23 -7.76 12.76
CA LEU A 227 -25.12 -8.72 12.92
C LEU A 227 -24.84 -8.97 14.41
N LYS A 228 -24.19 -10.09 14.73
CA LYS A 228 -23.82 -10.42 16.11
C LYS A 228 -22.42 -9.87 16.43
N ASP A 229 -22.28 -9.07 17.49
CA ASP A 229 -21.07 -8.27 17.76
C ASP A 229 -19.82 -9.10 18.09
N SER A 230 -19.96 -10.30 18.66
CA SER A 230 -18.84 -11.12 19.16
C SER A 230 -17.91 -11.73 18.10
N THR A 231 -18.10 -11.43 16.81
CA THR A 231 -17.31 -11.98 15.70
C THR A 231 -16.49 -10.95 14.94
N ILE A 232 -16.58 -9.67 15.27
CA ILE A 232 -15.91 -8.58 14.53
C ILE A 232 -14.71 -8.08 15.35
N PRO A 233 -13.46 -8.39 14.96
CA PRO A 233 -12.30 -7.86 15.68
C PRO A 233 -12.31 -6.32 15.66
N GLU A 234 -11.92 -5.70 16.79
CA GLU A 234 -11.78 -4.24 16.93
C GLU A 234 -10.78 -3.64 15.93
N VAL A 235 -9.83 -4.46 15.47
CA VAL A 235 -8.67 -4.01 14.71
C VAL A 235 -8.88 -4.24 13.22
N PHE A 236 -8.53 -3.20 12.45
CA PHE A 236 -8.44 -3.01 10.99
C PHE A 236 -7.75 -4.13 10.16
N SER A 237 -8.03 -5.40 10.43
CA SER A 237 -7.53 -6.54 9.67
C SER A 237 -8.72 -7.21 9.01
N LYS A 238 -8.84 -7.05 7.69
CA LYS A 238 -9.80 -7.68 6.77
C LYS A 238 -10.83 -8.62 7.44
N PRO A 239 -12.10 -8.23 7.59
CA PRO A 239 -13.15 -9.09 8.15
C PRO A 239 -13.64 -10.14 7.14
N GLU A 240 -12.75 -10.69 6.32
CA GLU A 240 -13.01 -11.81 5.40
C GLU A 240 -13.59 -13.04 6.14
N MET A 241 -13.54 -13.07 7.49
CA MET A 241 -14.19 -14.10 8.31
C MET A 241 -15.69 -13.89 8.58
N ILE A 242 -16.31 -12.77 8.17
CA ILE A 242 -17.66 -12.38 8.64
C ILE A 242 -18.67 -12.29 7.51
N LEU A 243 -18.19 -12.00 6.30
CA LEU A 243 -19.02 -11.70 5.16
C LEU A 243 -18.28 -12.04 3.86
N THR A 244 -18.92 -12.75 2.94
CA THR A 244 -18.38 -13.00 1.61
C THR A 244 -19.48 -12.98 0.55
N TRP A 245 -19.20 -12.29 -0.56
CA TRP A 245 -20.08 -12.29 -1.72
C TRP A 245 -20.01 -13.63 -2.45
N SER A 246 -21.16 -14.08 -2.96
CA SER A 246 -21.17 -15.11 -3.99
C SER A 246 -20.46 -14.58 -5.24
N ARG A 247 -19.85 -15.48 -6.00
CA ARG A 247 -19.05 -15.11 -7.19
C ARG A 247 -19.85 -14.33 -8.24
N ASP A 248 -21.15 -14.57 -8.32
CA ASP A 248 -22.07 -13.89 -9.23
C ASP A 248 -22.58 -12.55 -8.68
N GLY A 249 -22.25 -12.18 -7.44
CA GLY A 249 -22.67 -10.92 -6.80
C GLY A 249 -24.12 -10.87 -6.33
N ASN A 250 -24.91 -11.93 -6.57
CA ASN A 250 -26.34 -11.94 -6.26
C ASN A 250 -26.66 -12.40 -4.84
N SER A 251 -25.66 -12.83 -4.08
CA SER A 251 -25.86 -13.32 -2.73
C SER A 251 -24.65 -13.04 -1.86
N LEU A 252 -24.89 -13.10 -0.57
CA LEU A 252 -23.87 -12.85 0.42
C LEU A 252 -24.05 -13.79 1.62
N VAL A 253 -22.97 -14.47 2.00
CA VAL A 253 -22.93 -15.29 3.22
C VAL A 253 -22.39 -14.42 4.34
N PHE A 254 -23.06 -14.42 5.48
CA PHE A 254 -22.65 -13.68 6.67
C PHE A 254 -23.03 -14.41 7.96
N VAL A 255 -22.34 -14.06 9.05
CA VAL A 255 -22.69 -14.56 10.39
C VAL A 255 -23.63 -13.59 11.08
N SER A 256 -24.78 -14.08 11.54
CA SER A 256 -25.84 -13.26 12.15
C SER A 256 -26.29 -13.79 13.50
N GLU A 257 -27.00 -12.94 14.26
CA GLU A 257 -27.56 -13.32 15.54
C GLU A 257 -28.82 -14.19 15.36
N GLY A 258 -28.75 -15.45 15.79
CA GLY A 258 -29.93 -16.31 15.88
C GLY A 258 -30.77 -16.03 17.13
N LYS A 259 -32.10 -16.16 17.04
CA LYS A 259 -33.09 -15.95 18.12
C LYS A 259 -32.83 -16.72 19.44
N LYS A 260 -31.88 -17.66 19.48
CA LYS A 260 -31.52 -18.49 20.66
C LYS A 260 -30.03 -18.45 21.00
N LYS A 261 -29.32 -17.36 20.68
CA LYS A 261 -27.84 -17.25 20.84
C LYS A 261 -27.03 -18.30 20.05
N ALA A 262 -27.64 -19.10 19.17
CA ALA A 262 -26.96 -19.97 18.23
C ALA A 262 -26.35 -19.15 17.07
N PHE A 263 -25.20 -19.59 16.55
CA PHE A 263 -24.60 -19.03 15.34
C PHE A 263 -25.40 -19.51 14.13
N LEU A 264 -25.80 -18.57 13.27
CA LEU A 264 -26.40 -18.89 11.99
C LEU A 264 -25.54 -18.28 10.89
N ALA A 265 -25.02 -19.15 10.02
CA ALA A 265 -24.60 -18.75 8.70
C ALA A 265 -25.87 -18.45 7.91
N SER A 266 -26.03 -17.19 7.54
CA SER A 266 -27.18 -16.69 6.81
C SER A 266 -26.76 -16.37 5.38
N ILE A 267 -27.68 -16.59 4.44
CA ILE A 267 -27.53 -16.18 3.05
C ILE A 267 -28.54 -15.07 2.80
N LEU A 268 -28.06 -13.92 2.34
CA LEU A 268 -28.89 -12.86 1.79
C LEU A 268 -28.83 -12.97 0.28
N SER A 269 -29.97 -13.15 -0.38
CA SER A 269 -30.10 -13.03 -1.83
C SER A 269 -30.60 -11.63 -2.17
N LEU A 270 -29.99 -11.02 -3.19
CA LEU A 270 -30.16 -9.62 -3.59
C LEU A 270 -30.77 -9.50 -4.99
#